data_AF-A0A7Z0EMZ2-F1
#
_entry.id   AF-A0A7Z0EMZ2-F1
#
_cell.length_a   1.000
_cell.length_b   1.000
_cell.length_c   1.000
_cell.angle_alpha   90.00
_cell.angle_beta   90.00
_cell.angle_gamma   90.00
#
_symmetry.space_group_name_H-M   'P 1'
#
loop_
_entity.id
_entity.type
_entity.pdbx_description
1 polymer ?
#
loop_
_entity_poly.entity_id
_entity_poly.type
_entity_poly.pdbx_seq_one_letter_code
_entity_poly.pdbx_strand_id
1 'polypeptide(L)' 'MAYYRIQLSDGSSRTLQAVRMRTDARSLYLEEQSAGQWHEVFANPLTDVERVQRRFTENDGTWTWLNERLPAPIGGVRAW' A
#
# COMPACT_ATOMS: atom_id res chain seq x y z
N MET A 1 3.56 1.18 -12.49
CA MET A 1 2.63 1.00 -11.34
C MET A 1 2.77 -0.42 -10.82
N ALA A 2 2.63 -0.61 -9.51
CA ALA A 2 2.70 -1.93 -8.89
C ALA A 2 1.30 -2.38 -8.45
N TYR A 3 1.08 -3.69 -8.43
CA TYR A 3 -0.10 -4.28 -7.80
C TYR A 3 0.22 -4.61 -6.35
N TYR A 4 -0.67 -4.21 -5.45
CA TYR A 4 -0.64 -4.53 -4.04
C TYR A 4 -1.85 -5.37 -3.68
N ARG A 5 -1.63 -6.36 -2.81
CA ARG A 5 -2.69 -7.11 -2.14
C ARG A 5 -2.61 -6.80 -0.64
N ILE A 6 -3.69 -6.26 -0.10
CA ILE A 6 -3.82 -5.93 1.32
C ILE A 6 -4.80 -6.93 1.93
N GLN A 7 -4.37 -7.64 2.97
CA GLN A 7 -5.22 -8.47 3.81
C GLN A 7 -5.58 -7.67 5.06
N LEU A 8 -6.87 -7.61 5.35
CA LEU A 8 -7.41 -6.91 6.50
C LEU A 8 -7.70 -7.90 7.63
N SER A 9 -7.71 -7.39 8.86
CA SER A 9 -7.98 -8.16 10.07
C SER A 9 -9.40 -8.75 10.13
N ASP A 10 -10.33 -8.21 9.33
CA ASP A 10 -11.68 -8.77 9.14
C ASP A 10 -11.72 -9.98 8.19
N GLY A 11 -10.56 -10.43 7.69
CA GLY A 11 -10.42 -11.53 6.74
C GLY A 11 -10.67 -11.14 5.28
N SER A 12 -11.08 -9.90 5.01
CA SER A 12 -11.22 -9.41 3.64
C SER A 12 -9.87 -9.12 3.00
N SER A 13 -9.83 -9.12 1.66
CA SER A 13 -8.63 -8.74 0.93
C SER A 13 -8.97 -7.80 -0.23
N ARG A 14 -8.08 -6.83 -0.45
CA ARG A 14 -8.19 -5.89 -1.57
C ARG A 14 -6.96 -5.99 -2.44
N THR A 15 -7.16 -6.04 -3.76
CA THR A 15 -6.07 -5.99 -4.74
C THR A 15 -6.20 -4.71 -5.53
N LEU A 16 -5.17 -3.86 -5.48
CA LEU A 16 -5.22 -2.50 -6.01
C LEU A 16 -3.90 -2.18 -6.73
N GLN A 17 -3.96 -1.26 -7.69
CA GLN A 17 -2.77 -0.69 -8.30
C GLN A 17 -2.41 0.61 -7.61
N ALA A 18 -1.12 0.83 -7.36
CA ALA A 18 -0.65 2.10 -6.83
C ALA A 18 0.75 2.44 -7.33
N VAL A 19 1.09 3.72 -7.27
CA VAL A 19 2.43 4.23 -7.56
C VAL A 19 3.31 4.13 -6.32
N ARG A 20 2.77 4.47 -5.14
CA ARG A 20 3.50 4.39 -3.88
C ARG A 20 2.65 3.90 -2.72
N MET A 21 3.35 3.39 -1.71
CA MET A 21 2.80 3.05 -0.41
C MET A 21 3.42 4.00 0.63
N ARG A 22 2.60 4.52 1.53
CA ARG A 22 3.00 5.42 2.61
C ARG A 22 2.36 4.96 3.91
N THR A 23 3.03 5.16 5.02
CA THR A 23 2.48 5.01 6.36
C THR A 23 2.63 6.32 7.12
N ASP A 24 1.69 6.60 8.01
CA ASP A 24 1.88 7.58 9.07
C ASP A 24 1.73 6.90 10.44
N ALA A 25 1.48 7.67 11.49
CA ALA A 25 1.34 7.16 12.84
C ALA A 25 0.13 6.22 13.04
N ARG A 26 -0.86 6.21 12.14
CA ARG A 26 -2.13 5.50 12.31
C ARG A 26 -2.56 4.68 11.12
N SER A 27 -2.15 5.05 9.91
CA SER A 27 -2.78 4.55 8.69
C SER A 27 -1.76 4.14 7.63
N LEU A 28 -2.16 3.14 6.85
CA LEU A 28 -1.55 2.77 5.59
C LEU A 28 -2.28 3.46 4.44
N TYR A 29 -1.51 4.03 3.52
CA TYR A 29 -2.00 4.66 2.30
C TYR A 29 -1.37 3.99 1.08
N LEU A 30 -2.19 3.72 0.08
CA LEU A 30 -1.71 3.51 -1.29
C LEU A 30 -2.17 4.69 -2.12
N GLU A 31 -1.23 5.23 -2.89
CA GLU A 31 -1.42 6.47 -3.62
C GLU A 31 -1.02 6.31 -5.08
N GLU A 32 -1.77 6.97 -5.95
CA GLU A 32 -1.44 7.17 -7.34
C GLU A 32 -1.16 8.65 -7.62
N GLN A 33 -0.51 8.92 -8.74
CA GLN A 33 -0.29 10.29 -9.19
C GLN A 33 -1.13 10.53 -10.44
N SER A 34 -1.99 11.54 -10.38
CA SER A 34 -2.85 11.97 -11.50
C SER A 34 -2.79 13.49 -11.60
N ALA A 35 -2.55 14.00 -12.81
CA ALA A 35 -2.38 15.44 -13.09
C ALA A 35 -1.39 16.16 -12.12
N GLY A 36 -0.30 15.48 -11.76
CA GLY A 36 0.71 16.02 -10.83
C GLY A 36 0.30 16.00 -9.34
N GLN A 37 -0.93 15.58 -9.02
CA GLN A 37 -1.46 15.49 -7.67
C GLN A 37 -1.49 14.03 -7.18
N TRP A 38 -1.22 13.85 -5.90
CA TRP A 38 -1.31 12.54 -5.24
C TRP A 38 -2.75 12.27 -4.80
N HIS A 39 -3.26 11.10 -5.15
CA HIS A 39 -4.60 10.64 -4.80
C HIS A 39 -4.51 9.30 -4.06
N GLU A 40 -5.25 9.19 -2.97
CA GLU A 40 -5.37 7.95 -2.21
C GLU A 40 -6.32 7.00 -2.96
N VAL A 41 -5.81 5.84 -3.35
CA VAL A 41 -6.62 4.73 -3.89
C VAL A 41 -6.98 3.72 -2.81
N PHE A 42 -6.31 3.81 -1.66
CA PHE A 42 -6.58 3.04 -0.47
C PHE A 42 -6.09 3.78 0.76
N ALA A 43 -6.91 3.81 1.81
CA ALA A 43 -6.53 4.26 3.14
C ALA A 43 -7.19 3.33 4.16
N ASN A 44 -6.41 2.83 5.12
CA ASN A 44 -6.94 2.00 6.20
C ASN A 44 -6.08 2.12 7.47
N PRO A 45 -6.66 2.03 8.68
CA PRO A 45 -5.88 1.98 9.90
C PRO A 45 -4.85 0.85 9.88
N LEU A 46 -3.64 1.10 10.38
CA LEU A 46 -2.58 0.11 10.51
C LEU A 46 -2.98 -1.06 11.41
N THR A 47 -3.83 -0.79 12.41
CA THR A 47 -4.38 -1.83 13.30
C THR A 47 -5.23 -2.86 12.58
N ASP A 48 -5.75 -2.48 11.41
CA ASP A 48 -6.68 -3.30 10.65
C ASP A 48 -5.98 -3.95 9.44
N VAL A 49 -4.70 -3.65 9.22
CA VAL A 49 -3.87 -4.24 8.16
C VAL A 49 -3.09 -5.42 8.73
N GLU A 50 -3.44 -6.63 8.30
CA GLU A 50 -2.73 -7.84 8.72
C GLU A 50 -1.48 -8.07 7.87
N ARG A 51 -1.59 -7.86 6.55
CA ARG A 51 -0.50 -8.15 5.61
C ARG A 51 -0.61 -7.28 4.36
N VAL A 52 0.53 -6.82 3.89
CA VAL A 52 0.67 -6.21 2.56
C VAL A 52 1.60 -7.07 1.73
N GLN A 53 1.20 -7.32 0.49
CA GLN A 53 2.01 -8.03 -0.50
C GLN A 53 2.09 -7.21 -1.77
N ARG A 54 3.24 -7.28 -2.44
CA ARG A 54 3.47 -6.66 -3.75
C ARG A 54 3.67 -7.73 -4.80
N ARG A 55 3.04 -7.55 -5.96
CA ARG A 55 3.26 -8.44 -7.10
C ARG A 55 4.65 -8.20 -7.67
N PHE A 56 5.43 -9.27 -7.72
CA PHE A 56 6.74 -9.29 -8.38
C PHE A 56 6.62 -10.16 -9.63
N THR A 57 7.06 -9.63 -10.78
CA THR A 57 7.11 -10.38 -12.03
C THR A 57 8.50 -10.99 -12.17
N GLU A 58 8.56 -12.30 -12.36
CA GLU A 58 9.81 -13.03 -12.57
C GLU A 58 10.27 -12.95 -14.03
N ASN A 59 11.53 -13.27 -14.30
CA ASN A 59 12.12 -13.16 -15.65
C ASN A 59 11.44 -14.09 -16.67
N ASP A 60 10.77 -15.15 -16.20
CA ASP A 60 10.05 -16.12 -17.03
C ASP A 60 8.62 -15.68 -17.38
N GLY A 61 8.20 -14.48 -16.94
CA GLY A 61 6.87 -13.94 -17.17
C GLY A 61 5.81 -14.40 -16.16
N THR A 62 6.16 -15.28 -15.22
CA THR A 62 5.31 -15.61 -14.08
C THR A 62 5.31 -14.48 -13.06
N TRP A 63 4.41 -14.54 -12.08
CA TRP A 63 4.36 -13.55 -11.01
C TRP A 63 4.04 -14.21 -9.68
N THR A 64 4.58 -13.61 -8.62
CA THR A 64 4.35 -14.05 -7.25
C THR A 64 3.99 -12.86 -6.36
N TRP A 65 3.37 -13.15 -5.22
CA TRP A 65 3.11 -12.17 -4.17
C TRP A 65 4.22 -12.24 -3.13
N LEU A 66 5.01 -11.18 -3.02
CA LEU A 66 6.02 -11.07 -1.97
C LEU A 66 5.47 -10.21 -0.83
N ASN A 67 5.74 -10.59 0.41
CA ASN A 67 5.40 -9.76 1.56
C ASN A 67 6.18 -8.44 1.47
N GLU A 68 5.44 -7.34 1.50
CA GLU A 68 5.99 -6.00 1.41
C GLU A 68 6.15 -5.43 2.82
N ARG A 69 7.35 -4.94 3.13
CA ARG A 69 7.59 -4.30 4.43
C ARG A 69 6.95 -2.93 4.43
N LEU A 70 6.16 -2.64 5.47
CA LEU A 70 5.61 -1.30 5.65
C LEU A 70 6.75 -0.27 5.74
N PRO A 71 6.67 0.85 5.01
CA PRO A 71 7.67 1.90 5.09
C PRO A 71 7.69 2.47 6.51
N ALA A 72 8.82 3.07 6.89
CA ALA A 72 8.88 3.82 8.13
C ALA A 72 7.77 4.89 8.13
N PRO A 73 7.03 5.07 9.23
CA PRO A 73 6.03 6.11 9.33
C PRO A 73 6.66 7.45 8.96
N ILE A 74 6.07 8.16 8.01
CA ILE A 74 6.47 9.53 7.72
C ILE A 74 5.91 10.38 8.87
N GLY A 75 6.70 10.51 9.93
CA GLY A 75 6.36 11.25 11.15
C GLY A 75 6.41 12.75 10.92
N GLY A 76 5.27 13.40 11.09
CA GLY A 76 5.15 14.85 11.11
C GLY A 76 3.69 15.21 11.04
N VAL A 77 3.15 15.68 12.17
CA VAL A 77 1.95 16.52 12.22
C VAL A 77 2.00 17.43 10.99
N ARG A 78 0.98 17.40 10.12
CA ARG A 78 0.78 18.50 9.17
C ARG A 78 0.77 19.75 10.03
N ALA A 79 1.85 20.52 10.03
CA ALA A 79 1.81 21.91 10.49
C ALA A 79 0.96 22.63 9.44
N TRP A 80 -0.30 22.83 9.78
CA TRP A 80 -1.14 23.86 9.17
C TRP A 80 -0.67 25.21 9.71
#